data_AF-A0A379M434-F1
#
_entry.id   AF-A0A379M434-F1
#
_cell.length_a   1.000
_cell.length_b   1.000
_cell.length_c   1.000
_cell.angle_alpha   90.00
_cell.angle_beta   90.00
_cell.angle_gamma   90.00
#
_symmetry.space_group_name_H-M   'P 1'
#
loop_
_entity.id
_entity.type
_entity.pdbx_description
1 polymer ?
#
loop_
_entity_poly.entity_id
_entity_poly.type
_entity_poly.pdbx_seq_one_letter_code
_entity_poly.pdbx_strand_id
1 'polypeptide(L)' 'MTSTPPTPGDLPAIGKPATRALLAEGIGTLDDVARHSRRELAALHGVGPKALRILAEALAERGLIFAEQPCPAYETAG' A
#
# COMPACT_ATOMS: atom_id res chain seq x y z
N MET A 1 -13.14 17.88 -11.46
CA MET A 1 -12.28 17.27 -10.42
C MET A 1 -12.90 15.91 -10.10
N THR A 2 -12.65 14.89 -10.92
CA THR A 2 -13.33 13.59 -10.77
C THR A 2 -12.37 12.65 -10.06
N SER A 3 -12.48 12.59 -8.73
CA SER A 3 -11.84 11.52 -7.96
C SER A 3 -12.71 10.28 -8.16
N THR A 4 -12.27 9.39 -9.05
CA THR A 4 -12.87 8.07 -9.22
C THR A 4 -12.81 7.35 -7.87
N PRO A 5 -13.93 6.86 -7.32
CA PRO A 5 -13.90 6.16 -6.05
C PRO A 5 -12.99 4.93 -6.17
N PRO A 6 -12.10 4.67 -5.20
CA PRO A 6 -11.25 3.50 -5.23
C PRO A 6 -12.15 2.26 -5.16
N THR A 7 -12.22 1.50 -6.25
CA THR A 7 -12.91 0.21 -6.25
C THR A 7 -12.18 -0.73 -5.30
N PRO A 8 -12.80 -1.20 -4.21
CA PRO A 8 -12.16 -2.12 -3.29
C PRO A 8 -11.91 -3.47 -3.99
N GLY A 9 -10.66 -3.96 -3.97
CA GLY A 9 -10.32 -5.30 -4.48
C GLY A 9 -9.16 -5.40 -5.47
N ASP A 10 -8.40 -4.33 -5.71
CA ASP A 10 -7.29 -4.34 -6.68
C ASP A 10 -5.96 -4.88 -6.12
N LEU A 11 -5.97 -5.42 -4.89
CA LEU A 11 -4.75 -5.97 -4.28
C LEU A 11 -4.35 -7.30 -4.96
N PRO A 12 -3.09 -7.45 -5.36
CA PRO A 12 -2.58 -8.71 -5.93
C PRO A 12 -2.54 -9.82 -4.87
N ALA A 13 -2.35 -11.06 -5.33
CA ALA A 13 -2.27 -12.24 -4.46
C ALA A 13 -0.97 -12.29 -3.64
N ILE A 14 -0.86 -11.46 -2.60
CA ILE A 14 0.30 -11.32 -1.71
C ILE A 14 0.29 -12.31 -0.51
N GLY A 15 -0.76 -13.14 -0.44
CA GLY A 15 -0.98 -14.11 0.63
C GLY A 15 -1.93 -13.59 1.71
N LYS A 16 -2.73 -14.48 2.30
CA LYS A 16 -3.71 -14.16 3.35
C LYS A 16 -3.19 -13.26 4.48
N PRO A 17 -2.00 -13.50 5.10
CA PRO A 17 -1.54 -12.65 6.20
C PRO A 17 -1.20 -11.23 5.75
N ALA A 18 -0.53 -11.06 4.61
CA ALA A 18 -0.20 -9.75 4.07
C ALA A 18 -1.45 -8.98 3.65
N THR A 19 -2.40 -9.62 2.97
CA THR A 19 -3.67 -8.98 2.60
C THR A 19 -4.46 -8.54 3.84
N ARG A 20 -4.48 -9.35 4.92
CA ARG A 20 -5.15 -8.97 6.17
C ARG A 20 -4.47 -7.80 6.85
N ALA A 21 -3.13 -7.77 6.87
CA ALA A 21 -2.37 -6.67 7.45
C ALA A 21 -2.61 -5.35 6.70
N LEU A 22 -2.59 -5.37 5.36
CA LEU A 22 -2.91 -4.20 4.55
C LEU A 22 -4.34 -3.71 4.80
N LEU A 23 -5.33 -4.62 4.77
CA LEU A 23 -6.72 -4.25 5.01
C LEU A 23 -6.96 -3.71 6.43
N ALA A 24 -6.19 -4.16 7.42
CA ALA A 24 -6.28 -3.65 8.79
C ALA A 24 -5.85 -2.18 8.88
N GLU A 25 -4.91 -1.76 8.03
CA GLU A 25 -4.47 -0.36 7.89
C GLU A 25 -5.36 0.47 6.94
N GLY A 26 -6.44 -0.13 6.40
CA GLY A 26 -7.29 0.50 5.38
C GLY A 26 -6.76 0.41 3.95
N ILE A 27 -5.60 -0.25 3.75
CA ILE A 27 -4.95 -0.41 2.45
C ILE A 27 -5.65 -1.53 1.67
N GLY A 28 -6.55 -1.16 0.78
CA GLY A 28 -7.38 -2.09 0.00
C GLY A 28 -7.11 -2.12 -1.51
N THR A 29 -6.24 -1.25 -2.02
CA THR A 29 -5.98 -1.08 -3.47
C THR A 29 -4.51 -0.77 -3.75
N LEU A 30 -4.07 -0.94 -5.00
CA LEU A 30 -2.72 -0.57 -5.41
C LEU A 30 -2.46 0.95 -5.36
N ASP A 31 -3.46 1.81 -5.56
CA ASP A 31 -3.31 3.25 -5.35
C ASP A 31 -2.99 3.57 -3.88
N ASP A 32 -3.69 2.89 -2.97
CA ASP A 32 -3.47 3.02 -1.54
C ASP A 32 -2.06 2.55 -1.14
N VAL A 33 -1.63 1.39 -1.68
CA VAL A 33 -0.25 0.90 -1.53
C VAL A 33 0.77 1.91 -2.06
N ALA A 34 0.49 2.58 -3.18
CA ALA A 34 1.40 3.58 -3.77
C ALA A 34 1.57 4.82 -2.87
N ARG A 35 0.59 5.14 -2.03
CA ARG A 35 0.67 6.24 -1.04
C ARG A 35 1.58 5.90 0.14
N HIS A 36 1.85 4.62 0.35
CA HIS A 36 2.71 4.14 1.43
C HIS A 36 4.12 3.81 0.94
N SER A 37 5.09 3.98 1.84
CA SER A 37 6.46 3.59 1.57
C SER A 37 6.67 2.10 1.73
N ARG A 38 7.61 1.53 0.96
CA ARG A 38 8.05 0.12 1.15
C ARG A 38 8.37 -0.22 2.60
N ARG A 39 8.97 0.71 3.33
CA ARG A 39 9.34 0.53 4.75
C ARG A 39 8.13 0.46 5.68
N GLU A 40 7.10 1.27 5.43
CA GLU A 40 5.85 1.21 6.21
C GLU A 40 5.16 -0.11 6.00
N LEU A 41 5.01 -0.50 4.72
CA LEU A 41 4.42 -1.79 4.37
C LEU A 41 5.24 -2.95 4.94
N ALA A 42 6.57 -2.87 4.93
CA ALA A 42 7.44 -3.87 5.55
C ALA A 42 7.33 -3.93 7.08
N ALA A 43 6.91 -2.85 7.73
CA ALA A 43 6.71 -2.80 9.18
C ALA A 43 5.39 -3.47 9.60
N LEU A 44 4.44 -3.65 8.66
CA LEU A 44 3.17 -4.29 8.94
C LEU A 44 3.34 -5.78 9.23
N HIS A 45 2.78 -6.21 10.37
CA HIS A 45 2.87 -7.58 10.84
C HIS A 45 2.19 -8.54 9.85
N GLY A 46 2.98 -9.35 9.15
CA GLY A 46 2.49 -10.30 8.13
C GLY A 46 2.78 -9.91 6.68
N VAL A 47 3.31 -8.71 6.43
CA VAL A 47 3.80 -8.29 5.10
C VAL A 47 5.29 -8.64 4.99
N GLY A 48 5.56 -9.80 4.39
CA GLY A 48 6.92 -10.26 4.14
C GLY A 48 7.55 -9.69 2.86
N PRO A 49 8.86 -9.92 2.64
CA PRO A 49 9.58 -9.47 1.43
C PRO A 49 8.94 -10.00 0.14
N LYS A 50 8.29 -11.17 0.18
CA LYS A 50 7.53 -11.72 -0.95
C LYS A 50 6.32 -10.86 -1.31
N ALA A 51 5.57 -10.37 -0.31
CA ALA A 51 4.43 -9.49 -0.54
C ALA A 51 4.89 -8.16 -1.14
N LEU A 52 5.97 -7.57 -0.60
CA LEU A 52 6.55 -6.32 -1.13
C LEU A 52 7.00 -6.46 -2.59
N ARG A 53 7.58 -7.61 -2.97
CA ARG A 53 7.97 -7.88 -4.36
C ARG A 53 6.76 -7.89 -5.29
N ILE A 54 5.70 -8.61 -4.93
CA ILE A 54 4.47 -8.70 -5.72
C ILE A 54 3.78 -7.34 -5.82
N LEU A 55 3.73 -6.58 -4.72
CA LEU A 55 3.21 -5.21 -4.74
C LEU A 55 4.04 -4.31 -5.67
N ALA A 56 5.37 -4.44 -5.63
CA ALA A 56 6.26 -3.69 -6.52
C ALA A 56 6.02 -4.02 -7.99
N GLU A 57 5.88 -5.30 -8.32
CA GLU A 57 5.57 -5.77 -9.67
C GLU A 57 4.22 -5.20 -10.14
N ALA A 58 3.18 -5.33 -9.32
CA ALA A 58 1.84 -4.85 -9.66
C ALA A 58 1.75 -3.32 -9.77
N LEU A 59 2.48 -2.57 -8.94
CA LEU A 59 2.63 -1.12 -9.08
C LEU A 59 3.32 -0.77 -10.40
N ALA A 60 4.43 -1.44 -10.72
CA ALA A 60 5.19 -1.19 -11.95
C ALA A 60 4.36 -1.48 -13.22
N GLU A 61 3.53 -2.53 -13.21
CA GLU A 61 2.59 -2.82 -14.31
C GLU A 61 1.59 -1.68 -14.55
N ARG A 62 1.27 -0.91 -13.51
CA ARG A 62 0.41 0.28 -13.58
C ARG A 62 1.20 1.59 -13.79
N GLY A 63 2.53 1.53 -13.89
CA GLY A 63 3.40 2.71 -13.94
C GLY A 63 3.48 3.49 -12.62
N LEU A 64 3.13 2.87 -11.51
CA LEU A 64 3.16 3.43 -10.16
C LEU A 64 4.43 3.00 -9.41
N ILE A 65 4.78 3.76 -8.38
CA ILE A 65 5.88 3.46 -7.44
C ILE A 65 5.40 3.63 -6.00
N PHE A 66 6.11 3.03 -5.05
CA PHE A 66 5.88 3.30 -3.64
C PHE A 66 6.24 4.74 -3.31
N ALA A 67 5.58 5.32 -2.32
CA ALA A 67 5.98 6.61 -1.78
C ALA A 67 7.43 6.53 -1.24
N GLU A 68 8.26 7.52 -1.60
CA GLU A 68 9.67 7.54 -1.23
C GLU A 68 9.90 7.96 0.23
N GLN A 69 8.94 8.65 0.83
CA GLN A 69 8.98 9.15 2.20
C GLN A 69 7.68 8.78 2.91
N PRO A 70 7.71 8.47 4.22
CA PRO A 70 6.49 8.50 5.01
C PRO A 70 5.89 9.88 4.82
N CYS A 71 4.58 9.96 4.55
CA CYS A 71 3.90 11.24 4.64
C CYS A 71 4.17 11.74 6.07
N PRO A 72 4.88 12.87 6.27
CA PRO A 72 4.98 13.41 7.62
C PRO A 72 3.54 13.66 8.05
N ALA A 73 3.13 13.02 9.15
CA ALA A 73 1.87 13.33 9.80
C ALA A 73 1.90 14.82 10.14
N TYR A 74 1.44 15.66 9.22
CA TYR A 74 1.29 17.08 9.46
C TYR A 74 0.02 17.21 10.30
N GLU A 75 0.13 17.00 11.62
CA GLU A 75 -0.75 17.69 12.56
C GLU A 75 -0.10 17.70 13.95
N THR A 76 0.96 18.50 14.05
CA THR A 76 1.29 19.20 15.29
C THR A 76 0.16 20.20 15.54
N ALA A 77 -0.77 19.87 16.43
CA ALA A 77 -1.66 20.87 17.02
C ALA A 77 -0.80 21.77 17.94
N GLY A 78 -0.61 23.02 17.51
CA GLY A 78 -0.08 24.11 18.33
C GLY A 78 -1.16 24.80 19.15
#